data_AF-A0A5C4WLY0-F1
#
_entry.id   AF-A0A5C4WLY0-F1
#
_cell.length_a   1.000
_cell.length_b   1.000
_cell.length_c   1.000
_cell.angle_alpha   90.00
_cell.angle_beta   90.00
_cell.angle_gamma   90.00
#
_symmetry.space_group_name_H-M   'P 1'
#
loop_
_entity.id
_entity.type
_entity.pdbx_description
1 polymer ?
#
loop_
_entity_poly.entity_id
_entity_poly.type
_entity_poly.pdbx_seq_one_letter_code
_entity_poly.pdbx_strand_id
1 'polypeptide(L)' 'MLGTPAEVVLGGGLLTARDPLPTSLLDAEVAAWAPRAELVPAGAPPIAGAALLGLERLGAGESARARLRAHYEPAGTG' A
#
# COMPACT_ATOMS: atom_id res chain seq x y z
N MET A 1 -19.95 -7.42 -8.28
CA MET A 1 -19.97 -7.54 -6.81
C MET A 1 -18.90 -8.54 -6.40
N LEU A 2 -17.80 -8.09 -5.78
CA LEU A 2 -16.81 -9.01 -5.22
C LEU A 2 -17.36 -9.57 -3.89
N GLY A 3 -17.68 -10.86 -3.88
CA GLY A 3 -18.17 -11.57 -2.70
C GLY A 3 -17.04 -12.24 -1.90
N THR A 4 -15.83 -11.72 -1.92
CA THR A 4 -14.71 -12.30 -1.18
C THR A 4 -13.98 -11.18 -0.45
N PRO A 5 -13.55 -11.38 0.82
CA PRO A 5 -12.70 -10.41 1.49
C PRO A 5 -11.47 -10.07 0.64
N ALA A 6 -11.14 -8.79 0.56
CA ALA A 6 -9.99 -8.30 -0.21
C ALA A 6 -9.44 -7.01 0.41
N GLU A 7 -8.12 -6.89 0.45
CA GLU A 7 -7.46 -5.63 0.79
C GLU A 7 -7.32 -4.76 -0.47
N VAL A 8 -7.72 -3.49 -0.37
CA VAL A 8 -7.58 -2.51 -1.43
C VAL A 8 -6.53 -1.49 -0.99
N VAL A 9 -5.33 -1.63 -1.58
CA VAL A 9 -4.24 -0.68 -1.36
C VAL A 9 -4.41 0.49 -2.33
N LEU A 10 -4.69 1.67 -1.80
CA LEU A 10 -4.74 2.89 -2.62
C LEU A 10 -3.30 3.39 -2.86
N GLY A 11 -2.98 3.81 -4.08
CA GLY A 11 -1.65 4.31 -4.44
C GLY A 11 -1.59 5.84 -4.54
N GLY A 12 -0.38 6.40 -4.50
CA GLY A 12 -0.12 7.80 -4.83
C GLY A 12 -0.41 8.83 -3.73
N GLY A 13 -0.41 10.11 -4.12
CA GLY A 13 -0.60 11.28 -3.24
C GLY A 13 -1.92 11.29 -2.44
N LEU A 14 -2.89 10.49 -2.88
CA LEU A 14 -4.25 10.43 -2.35
C LEU A 14 -4.31 9.93 -0.90
N LEU A 15 -3.47 8.95 -0.54
CA LEU A 15 -3.34 8.49 0.85
C LEU A 15 -2.31 9.26 1.66
N THR A 16 -1.26 9.75 1.01
CA THR A 16 -0.20 10.51 1.70
C THR A 16 -0.72 11.84 2.24
N ALA A 17 -1.76 12.39 1.60
CA ALA A 17 -2.46 13.59 2.07
C ALA A 17 -3.34 13.34 3.32
N ARG A 18 -3.70 12.08 3.64
CA ARG A 18 -4.63 11.70 4.73
C ARG A 18 -5.83 12.65 4.87
N ASP A 19 -6.34 13.18 3.76
CA ASP A 19 -7.43 14.13 3.79
C ASP A 19 -8.73 13.37 4.12
N PRO A 20 -9.42 13.71 5.22
CA PRO A 20 -10.61 12.98 5.66
C PRO A 20 -11.76 13.09 4.67
N LEU A 21 -11.83 14.15 3.85
CA LEU A 21 -12.95 14.36 2.92
C LEU A 21 -12.91 13.37 1.73
N PRO A 22 -11.79 13.24 0.98
CA PRO A 22 -11.67 12.23 -0.09
C PRO A 22 -11.80 10.78 0.41
N THR A 23 -11.29 10.48 1.60
CA THR A 23 -11.29 9.11 2.15
C THR A 23 -12.70 8.58 2.37
N SER A 24 -13.59 9.41 2.95
CA SER A 24 -14.98 9.03 3.21
C SER A 24 -15.82 8.76 1.94
N LEU A 25 -15.52 9.45 0.84
CA LEU A 25 -16.18 9.22 -0.45
C LEU A 25 -15.72 7.90 -1.08
N LEU A 26 -14.43 7.58 -0.95
CA LEU A 26 -13.87 6.31 -1.43
C LEU A 26 -14.42 5.12 -0.66
N ASP A 27 -14.59 5.24 0.66
CA ASP A 27 -15.20 4.21 1.49
C ASP A 27 -16.61 3.85 1.00
N ALA A 28 -17.45 4.86 0.72
CA ALA A 28 -18.82 4.67 0.26
C ALA A 28 -18.88 3.97 -1.11
N GLU A 29 -18.05 4.40 -2.06
CA GLU A 29 -17.99 3.81 -3.41
C GLU A 29 -17.43 2.38 -3.38
N VAL A 30 -16.38 2.13 -2.60
CA VAL A 30 -15.80 0.79 -2.47
C VAL A 30 -16.77 -0.16 -1.79
N ALA A 31 -17.44 0.26 -0.72
CA ALA A 31 -18.47 -0.55 -0.07
C ALA A 31 -19.63 -0.89 -1.01
N ALA A 32 -20.00 0.02 -1.92
CA ALA A 32 -21.04 -0.22 -2.91
C ALA A 32 -20.67 -1.33 -3.93
N TRP A 33 -19.38 -1.51 -4.25
CA TRP A 33 -18.90 -2.49 -5.25
C TRP A 33 -18.30 -3.77 -4.65
N ALA A 34 -17.70 -3.64 -3.47
CA ALA A 34 -17.01 -4.67 -2.70
C ALA A 34 -17.29 -4.46 -1.18
N PRO A 35 -18.47 -4.87 -0.68
CA PRO A 35 -18.89 -4.64 0.71
C PRO A 35 -17.98 -5.28 1.78
N ARG A 36 -17.10 -6.21 1.37
CA ARG A 36 -16.14 -6.91 2.22
C ARG A 36 -14.69 -6.45 2.01
N ALA A 37 -14.48 -5.38 1.25
CA ALA A 37 -13.14 -4.85 1.03
C ALA A 37 -12.71 -3.95 2.19
N GLU A 38 -11.44 -4.03 2.54
CA GLU A 38 -10.79 -3.14 3.50
C GLU A 38 -9.85 -2.20 2.75
N LEU A 39 -10.01 -0.89 2.92
CA LEU A 39 -9.07 0.09 2.38
C LEU A 39 -7.83 0.16 3.28
N VAL A 40 -6.67 -0.19 2.74
CA VAL A 40 -5.41 -0.19 3.50
C VAL A 40 -4.50 0.91 2.97
N PRO A 41 -3.99 1.81 3.84
CA PRO A 41 -3.06 2.81 3.39
C PRO A 41 -1.69 2.19 3.07
N ALA A 42 -1.05 2.61 1.97
CA ALA A 42 0.30 2.20 1.66
C ALA A 42 1.29 2.68 2.74
N GLY A 43 1.85 1.75 3.52
CA GLY A 43 2.77 2.04 4.62
C GLY A 43 4.20 2.41 4.19
N ALA A 44 4.57 2.19 2.92
CA ALA A 44 5.88 2.47 2.37
C ALA A 44 5.76 3.39 1.14
N PRO A 45 6.77 4.24 0.86
CA PRO A 45 6.73 5.11 -0.30
C PRO A 45 6.83 4.30 -1.62
N PRO A 46 6.24 4.76 -2.74
CA PRO A 46 6.27 4.04 -4.01
C PRO A 46 7.67 3.67 -4.52
N ILE A 47 8.67 4.49 -4.18
CA ILE A 47 10.07 4.26 -4.55
C ILE A 47 10.64 2.97 -3.93
N ALA A 48 10.13 2.52 -2.79
CA ALA A 48 10.56 1.28 -2.14
C ALA A 48 10.27 0.06 -3.03
N GLY A 49 9.08 0.00 -3.65
CA GLY A 49 8.70 -1.06 -4.58
C GLY A 49 9.55 -1.05 -5.84
N ALA A 50 9.78 0.12 -6.43
CA ALA A 50 10.63 0.27 -7.61
C ALA A 50 12.07 -0.19 -7.33
N ALA A 51 12.62 0.15 -6.18
CA ALA A 51 13.95 -0.27 -5.77
C ALA A 51 14.04 -1.80 -5.51
N LEU A 52 13.00 -2.42 -4.93
CA LEU A 52 12.94 -3.87 -4.74
C LEU A 52 12.91 -4.62 -6.09
N LEU A 53 12.13 -4.14 -7.04
CA LEU A 53 12.09 -4.69 -8.41
C LEU A 53 13.45 -4.55 -9.12
N GLY A 54 14.13 -3.42 -8.92
CA GLY A 54 15.50 -3.22 -9.41
C GLY A 54 16.49 -4.23 -8.81
N LEU A 55 16.45 -4.44 -7.50
CA LEU A 55 17.28 -5.44 -6.82
C LEU A 55 17.00 -6.86 -7.31
N GLU A 56 15.73 -7.20 -7.53
CA GLU A 56 15.34 -8.48 -8.12
C GLU A 56 15.94 -8.65 -9.52
N ARG A 57 15.81 -7.64 -10.38
CA ARG A 57 16.34 -7.67 -11.74
C ARG A 57 17.86 -7.81 -11.79
N LEU A 58 18.56 -7.26 -10.79
CA LEU A 58 20.02 -7.37 -10.63
C LEU A 58 20.47 -8.69 -9.99
N GLY A 59 19.54 -9.58 -9.63
CA GLY A 59 19.87 -10.85 -8.96
C GLY A 59 20.39 -10.66 -7.53
N ALA A 60 20.06 -9.54 -6.87
CA ALA A 60 20.50 -9.29 -5.51
C ALA A 60 19.97 -10.36 -4.54
N GLY A 61 20.77 -10.69 -3.52
CA GLY A 61 20.38 -11.65 -2.49
C GLY A 61 19.31 -11.09 -1.54
N GLU A 62 18.69 -11.99 -0.77
CA GLU A 62 17.62 -11.63 0.16
C GLU A 62 18.06 -10.61 1.22
N SER A 63 19.34 -10.63 1.63
CA SER A 63 19.88 -9.66 2.58
C SER A 63 19.82 -8.21 2.05
N ALA A 64 19.96 -7.99 0.74
CA ALA A 64 19.85 -6.67 0.15
C ALA A 64 18.39 -6.18 0.11
N ARG A 65 17.44 -7.07 -0.23
CA ARG A 65 16.01 -6.78 -0.20
C ARG A 65 15.52 -6.51 1.22
N ALA A 66 15.98 -7.31 2.20
CA ALA A 66 15.64 -7.13 3.62
C ALA A 66 16.11 -5.77 4.15
N ARG A 67 17.36 -5.36 3.86
CA ARG A 67 17.84 -4.02 4.24
C ARG A 67 17.01 -2.90 3.62
N LEU A 68 16.62 -3.06 2.36
CA LEU A 68 15.79 -2.07 1.67
C LEU A 68 14.38 -1.99 2.28
N ARG A 69 13.77 -3.12 2.64
CA ARG A 69 12.48 -3.15 3.35
C ARG A 69 12.60 -2.46 4.70
N ALA A 70 13.59 -2.83 5.51
CA ALA A 70 13.83 -2.22 6.83
C ALA A 70 14.09 -0.70 6.75
N HIS A 71 14.70 -0.21 5.66
CA HIS A 71 14.89 1.22 5.45
C HIS A 71 13.58 1.99 5.24
N TYR A 72 12.57 1.35 4.66
CA TYR A 72 11.27 1.94 4.34
C TYR A 72 10.13 1.43 5.22
N GLU A 73 10.41 0.58 6.22
CA GLU A 73 9.42 0.20 7.22
C GLU A 73 8.93 1.48 7.91
N PRO A 74 7.61 1.75 7.90
CA PRO A 74 7.08 2.88 8.65
C PRO A 74 7.43 2.67 10.12
N ALA A 75 7.94 3.69 10.80
CA ALA A 75 8.02 3.70 12.25
C ALA A 75 6.62 3.38 12.77
N GLY A 76 6.46 2.21 13.39
CA GLY A 76 5.17 1.63 13.71
C GLY A 76 4.21 2.66 14.29
N THR A 77 3.04 2.79 13.66
CA THR A 77 1.91 3.50 14.27
C THR A 77 0.83 2.45 14.46
N GLY A 78 0.66 2.05 15.73
CA GLY A 78 -0.53 1.33 16.18
C GLY A 78 -1.74 2.24 16.29
#